data_AF-A0A972CRR3-F1
#
_entry.id   AF-A0A972CRR3-F1
#
_cell.length_a   1.000
_cell.length_b   1.000
_cell.length_c   1.000
_cell.angle_alpha   90.00
_cell.angle_beta   90.00
_cell.angle_gamma   90.00
#
_symmetry.space_group_name_H-M   'P 1'
#
loop_
_entity.id
_entity.type
_entity.pdbx_description
1 polymer ?
#
loop_
_entity_poly.entity_id
_entity_poly.type
_entity_poly.pdbx_seq_one_letter_code
_entity_poly.pdbx_strand_id
1 'polypeptide(L)'
;MRIQKVHPGLPVARTEKVVTEKKKRGKELPAAVYEKTSNKDKGHIYDKMTVDKLKKDSERAYSSLRRIVEDLLARQGKAFHLLKEGDQVIVDEQARLEAQELIGPDGILGIEAVSQRIVDFAIAISGGDKSKLDTLRKAIDDGFKAAEKMLGGLPEISKETYNRVMEKLDAWERGE
;
A
#
# COMPACT_ATOMS: atom_id res chain seq x y z
N MET A 1 -31.81 -28.12 -67.93
CA MET A 1 -32.27 -29.41 -67.35
C MET A 1 -32.00 -29.38 -65.85
N ARG A 2 -32.92 -29.88 -65.00
CA ARG A 2 -32.83 -30.04 -63.53
C ARG A 2 -32.72 -28.78 -62.63
N ILE A 3 -33.88 -28.41 -62.09
CA ILE A 3 -34.08 -27.94 -60.71
C ILE A 3 -33.99 -29.11 -59.69
N GLN A 4 -34.06 -28.81 -58.38
CA GLN A 4 -33.98 -29.65 -57.15
C GLN A 4 -32.57 -29.67 -56.50
N LYS A 5 -32.40 -29.61 -55.17
CA LYS A 5 -33.28 -30.06 -54.04
C LYS A 5 -32.99 -29.37 -52.68
N VAL A 6 -33.82 -29.69 -51.67
CA VAL A 6 -33.91 -29.06 -50.32
C VAL A 6 -34.20 -30.14 -49.23
N HIS A 7 -34.21 -29.96 -47.89
CA HIS A 7 -34.23 -28.75 -47.03
C HIS A 7 -33.41 -28.84 -45.69
N PRO A 8 -33.60 -29.84 -44.78
CA PRO A 8 -33.33 -29.72 -43.33
C PRO A 8 -32.07 -29.06 -42.72
N GLY A 9 -32.20 -28.30 -41.62
CA GLY A 9 -31.11 -28.09 -40.64
C GLY A 9 -31.42 -27.05 -39.53
N LEU A 10 -31.83 -27.50 -38.34
CA LEU A 10 -32.16 -26.66 -37.15
C LEU A 10 -30.95 -26.51 -36.18
N PRO A 11 -31.02 -25.71 -35.08
CA PRO A 11 -29.95 -24.79 -34.70
C PRO A 11 -29.01 -25.34 -33.60
N VAL A 12 -27.85 -24.69 -33.44
CA VAL A 12 -27.04 -24.79 -32.22
C VAL A 12 -26.52 -23.42 -31.82
N ALA A 13 -26.93 -22.95 -30.64
CA ALA A 13 -26.27 -21.87 -29.94
C ALA A 13 -25.11 -22.44 -29.11
N ARG A 14 -23.90 -21.90 -29.25
CA ARG A 14 -22.91 -21.95 -28.16
C ARG A 14 -21.89 -20.81 -28.24
N THR A 15 -21.59 -20.27 -27.09
CA THR A 15 -20.61 -19.20 -26.86
C THR A 15 -19.19 -19.65 -27.19
N GLU A 16 -18.52 -18.95 -28.11
CA GLU A 16 -17.08 -19.09 -28.28
C GLU A 16 -16.30 -18.35 -27.20
N LYS A 17 -15.23 -18.99 -26.74
CA LYS A 17 -14.32 -18.45 -25.72
C LYS A 17 -13.26 -17.61 -26.42
N VAL A 18 -13.17 -16.31 -26.11
CA VAL A 18 -11.99 -15.53 -26.48
C VAL A 18 -10.90 -15.74 -25.41
N VAL A 19 -9.72 -16.14 -25.88
CA VAL A 19 -8.56 -16.52 -25.06
C VAL A 19 -7.92 -15.29 -24.42
N THR A 20 -7.50 -15.41 -23.17
CA THR A 20 -6.75 -14.37 -22.45
C THR A 20 -5.26 -14.38 -22.84
N GLU A 21 -4.84 -13.39 -23.62
CA GLU A 21 -3.41 -13.14 -23.83
C GLU A 21 -2.73 -12.58 -22.57
N LYS A 22 -1.71 -13.30 -22.09
CA LYS A 22 -0.86 -12.85 -20.98
C LYS A 22 0.18 -11.84 -21.46
N LYS A 23 -0.12 -10.55 -21.37
CA LYS A 23 0.93 -9.51 -21.50
C LYS A 23 1.66 -9.32 -20.18
N LYS A 24 2.89 -9.86 -20.07
CA LYS A 24 3.79 -9.64 -18.93
C LYS A 24 4.06 -8.13 -18.77
N ARG A 25 3.80 -7.59 -17.58
CA ARG A 25 4.24 -6.24 -17.17
C ARG A 25 5.27 -6.39 -16.04
N GLY A 26 6.21 -5.46 -15.95
CA GLY A 26 7.45 -5.60 -15.18
C GLY A 26 7.26 -5.78 -13.68
N LYS A 27 8.32 -6.26 -13.01
CA LYS A 27 8.36 -6.47 -11.56
C LYS A 27 8.08 -5.16 -10.82
N GLU A 28 6.89 -5.05 -10.24
CA GLU A 28 6.67 -4.20 -9.09
C GLU A 28 7.47 -4.77 -7.90
N LEU A 29 8.09 -3.89 -7.10
CA LEU A 29 8.71 -4.30 -5.84
C LEU A 29 7.61 -4.89 -4.95
N PRO A 30 7.86 -6.00 -4.22
CA PRO A 30 6.83 -6.59 -3.39
C PRO A 30 6.53 -5.66 -2.20
N ALA A 31 5.45 -4.87 -2.34
CA ALA A 31 4.69 -4.44 -1.18
C ALA A 31 4.38 -5.68 -0.32
N ALA A 32 4.43 -5.55 1.00
CA ALA A 32 4.24 -6.68 1.92
C ALA A 32 2.97 -7.45 1.56
N VAL A 33 3.14 -8.63 0.96
CA VAL A 33 2.02 -9.40 0.42
C VAL A 33 1.24 -9.95 1.59
N TYR A 34 0.06 -9.38 1.84
CA TYR A 34 -0.87 -9.89 2.84
C TYR A 34 -1.42 -11.24 2.36
N GLU A 35 -0.75 -12.33 2.75
CA GLU A 35 -1.27 -13.67 2.55
C GLU A 35 -2.55 -13.84 3.37
N LYS A 36 -3.68 -13.89 2.67
CA LYS A 36 -4.96 -14.24 3.26
C LYS A 36 -4.92 -15.71 3.66
N THR A 37 -4.57 -15.98 4.92
CA THR A 37 -4.52 -17.33 5.48
C THR A 37 -5.85 -18.05 5.26
N SER A 38 -5.83 -19.08 4.42
CA SER A 38 -7.03 -19.82 4.03
C SER A 38 -7.42 -20.86 5.07
N ASN A 39 -7.65 -20.43 6.31
CA ASN A 39 -8.18 -21.28 7.36
C ASN A 39 -9.68 -21.06 7.51
N LYS A 40 -10.47 -22.06 7.13
CA LYS A 40 -11.91 -22.08 7.43
C LYS A 40 -12.10 -22.43 8.92
N ASP A 41 -13.25 -22.07 9.48
CA ASP A 41 -13.78 -22.53 10.77
C ASP A 41 -13.24 -21.94 12.09
N LYS A 42 -12.59 -20.76 12.06
CA LYS A 42 -12.67 -19.80 13.18
C LYS A 42 -12.89 -18.38 12.64
N GLY A 43 -13.96 -17.72 13.07
CA GLY A 43 -14.30 -16.37 12.62
C GLY A 43 -13.20 -15.38 12.99
N HIS A 44 -12.44 -14.92 11.99
CA HIS A 44 -11.36 -13.97 12.21
C HIS A 44 -11.96 -12.59 12.51
N ILE A 45 -12.15 -12.27 13.79
CA ILE A 45 -12.63 -10.96 14.23
C ILE A 45 -11.50 -9.97 13.97
N TYR A 46 -11.66 -9.15 12.94
CA TYR A 46 -10.85 -7.97 12.70
C TYR A 46 -11.78 -6.80 12.35
N ASP A 47 -11.44 -5.59 12.81
CA ASP A 47 -12.24 -4.41 12.51
C ASP A 47 -11.99 -3.98 11.06
N LYS A 48 -12.82 -4.53 10.17
CA LYS A 48 -12.80 -4.24 8.74
C LYS A 48 -13.07 -2.76 8.45
N MET A 49 -13.92 -2.08 9.22
CA MET A 49 -14.25 -0.67 8.96
C MET A 49 -13.04 0.21 9.26
N THR A 50 -12.35 -0.01 10.39
CA THR A 50 -11.12 0.70 10.74
C THR A 50 -9.99 0.35 9.77
N VAL A 51 -9.80 -0.92 9.39
CA VAL A 51 -8.82 -1.33 8.36
C VAL A 51 -9.08 -0.62 7.02
N ASP A 52 -10.32 -0.58 6.54
CA ASP A 52 -10.66 0.05 5.26
C ASP A 52 -10.61 1.59 5.32
N LYS A 53 -10.76 2.20 6.50
CA LYS A 53 -10.46 3.63 6.74
C LYS A 53 -8.96 3.90 6.67
N LEU A 54 -8.15 3.15 7.43
CA LEU A 54 -6.69 3.34 7.51
C LEU A 54 -6.01 3.16 6.15
N LYS A 55 -6.51 2.24 5.30
CA LYS A 55 -6.07 2.13 3.90
C LYS A 55 -6.30 3.41 3.11
N LYS A 56 -7.50 4.00 3.19
CA LYS A 56 -7.80 5.28 2.52
C LYS A 56 -6.92 6.42 3.04
N ASP A 57 -6.62 6.44 4.33
CA ASP A 57 -5.73 7.44 4.93
C ASP A 57 -4.26 7.25 4.51
N SER A 58 -3.83 6.02 4.20
CA SER A 58 -2.55 5.73 3.56
C SER A 58 -2.54 6.12 2.08
N GLU A 59 -3.59 5.79 1.31
CA GLU A 59 -3.77 6.19 -0.10
C GLU A 59 -3.77 7.71 -0.28
N ARG A 60 -4.41 8.45 0.64
CA ARG A 60 -4.37 9.92 0.70
C ARG A 60 -2.95 10.45 0.90
N ALA A 61 -2.22 9.92 1.88
CA ALA A 61 -0.86 10.34 2.16
C ALA A 61 0.10 10.06 0.99
N TYR A 62 -0.04 8.90 0.34
CA TYR A 62 0.68 8.56 -0.89
C TYR A 62 0.32 9.50 -2.06
N SER A 63 -0.96 9.85 -2.20
CA SER A 63 -1.42 10.79 -3.23
C SER A 63 -0.85 12.20 -3.03
N SER A 64 -0.74 12.67 -1.79
CA SER A 64 -0.09 13.96 -1.49
C SER A 64 1.39 13.97 -1.86
N LEU A 65 2.15 12.92 -1.51
CA LEU A 65 3.55 12.78 -1.92
C LEU A 65 3.69 12.75 -3.44
N ARG A 66 2.83 11.97 -4.11
CA ARG A 66 2.82 11.88 -5.57
C ARG A 66 2.56 13.24 -6.23
N ARG A 67 1.59 14.02 -5.72
CA ARG A 67 1.32 15.38 -6.21
C ARG A 67 2.55 16.28 -6.11
N ILE A 68 3.23 16.32 -4.94
CA ILE A 68 4.42 17.15 -4.76
C ILE A 68 5.51 16.79 -5.79
N VAL A 69 5.73 15.51 -6.06
CA VAL A 69 6.70 15.04 -7.06
C VAL A 69 6.25 15.39 -8.49
N GLU A 70 4.97 15.22 -8.82
CA GLU A 70 4.42 15.59 -10.14
C GLU A 70 4.51 17.11 -10.39
N ASP A 71 4.18 17.93 -9.39
CA ASP A 71 4.29 19.40 -9.46
C ASP A 71 5.76 19.86 -9.59
N LEU A 72 6.67 19.28 -8.78
CA LEU A 72 8.13 19.54 -8.84
C LEU A 72 8.70 19.24 -10.23
N LEU A 73 8.28 18.14 -10.85
CA LEU A 73 8.70 17.78 -12.20
C LEU A 73 8.10 18.72 -13.24
N ALA A 74 6.82 19.06 -13.11
CA ALA A 74 6.12 19.98 -14.03
C ALA A 74 6.76 21.38 -14.04
N ARG A 75 7.16 21.92 -12.86
CA ARG A 75 7.91 23.19 -12.76
C ARG A 75 9.24 23.15 -13.51
N GLN A 76 9.84 21.98 -13.67
CA GLN A 76 11.09 21.75 -14.41
C GLN A 76 10.87 21.37 -15.89
N GLY A 77 9.64 21.43 -16.40
CA GLY A 77 9.31 21.00 -17.76
C GLY A 77 9.46 19.49 -17.98
N LYS A 78 9.51 18.70 -16.90
CA LYS A 78 9.66 17.24 -16.91
C LYS A 78 8.32 16.58 -16.59
N ALA A 79 8.16 15.33 -17.00
CA ALA A 79 7.05 14.48 -16.62
C ALA A 79 7.58 13.10 -16.20
N PHE A 80 6.98 12.50 -15.17
CA PHE A 80 7.49 11.26 -14.55
C PHE A 80 7.72 10.12 -15.56
N HIS A 81 6.82 9.98 -16.55
CA HIS A 81 6.89 8.94 -17.59
C HIS A 81 7.92 9.22 -18.72
N LEU A 82 8.55 10.39 -18.71
CA LEU A 82 9.60 10.79 -19.68
C LEU A 82 11.01 10.77 -19.07
N LEU A 83 11.11 10.64 -17.74
CA LEU A 83 12.39 10.57 -17.04
C LEU A 83 13.19 9.34 -17.46
N LYS A 84 14.49 9.53 -17.68
CA LYS A 84 15.47 8.49 -17.97
C LYS A 84 16.45 8.37 -16.82
N GLU A 85 17.11 7.22 -16.73
CA GLU A 85 18.23 7.04 -15.82
C GLU A 85 19.33 8.09 -16.12
N GLY A 86 19.75 8.83 -15.08
CA GLY A 86 20.66 9.97 -15.21
C GLY A 86 20.00 11.34 -15.43
N ASP A 87 18.67 11.44 -15.59
CA ASP A 87 17.99 12.73 -15.57
C ASP A 87 18.14 13.40 -14.19
N GLN A 88 18.72 14.60 -14.17
CA GLN A 88 18.74 15.42 -12.97
C GLN A 88 17.34 15.96 -12.65
N VAL A 89 16.96 15.84 -11.38
CA VAL A 89 15.73 16.37 -10.80
C VAL A 89 16.15 17.24 -9.62
N ILE A 90 15.89 18.55 -9.71
CA ILE A 90 16.24 19.53 -8.68
C ILE A 90 15.07 19.64 -7.70
N VAL A 91 15.34 19.61 -6.41
CA VAL A 91 14.31 19.86 -5.39
C VAL A 91 14.17 21.37 -5.22
N ASP A 92 13.05 21.92 -5.70
CA ASP A 92 12.72 23.33 -5.52
C ASP A 92 12.27 23.64 -4.08
N GLU A 93 12.33 24.93 -3.70
CA GLU A 93 12.00 25.37 -2.34
C GLU A 93 10.54 25.11 -1.96
N GLN A 94 9.60 25.25 -2.89
CA GLN A 94 8.18 24.99 -2.63
C GLN A 94 7.95 23.51 -2.31
N ALA A 95 8.50 22.60 -3.12
CA ALA A 95 8.42 21.17 -2.87
C ALA A 95 9.12 20.75 -1.58
N ARG A 96 10.24 21.40 -1.21
CA ARG A 96 10.91 21.20 0.07
C ARG A 96 10.02 21.61 1.25
N LEU A 97 9.36 22.77 1.17
CA LEU A 97 8.45 23.26 2.21
C LEU A 97 7.20 22.38 2.34
N GLU A 98 6.52 22.05 1.24
CA GLU A 98 5.37 21.14 1.26
C GLU A 98 5.75 19.75 1.83
N ALA A 99 6.94 19.23 1.51
CA ALA A 99 7.42 17.98 2.09
C ALA A 99 7.74 18.10 3.59
N GLN A 100 8.31 19.22 4.04
CA GLN A 100 8.57 19.51 5.46
C GLN A 100 7.28 19.60 6.27
N GLU A 101 6.24 20.23 5.74
CA GLU A 101 4.91 20.27 6.37
C GLU A 101 4.30 18.86 6.48
N LEU A 102 4.41 18.02 5.45
CA LEU A 102 3.89 16.65 5.51
C LEU A 102 4.58 15.78 6.56
N ILE A 103 5.88 15.97 6.82
CA ILE A 103 6.63 15.18 7.83
C ILE A 103 6.73 15.86 9.20
N GLY A 104 6.20 17.08 9.34
CA GLY A 104 6.22 17.84 10.59
C GLY A 104 5.35 17.23 11.70
N PRO A 105 5.31 17.84 12.89
CA PRO A 105 4.59 17.31 14.05
C PRO A 105 3.10 17.02 13.77
N ASP A 106 2.42 17.94 13.09
CA ASP A 106 1.00 17.84 12.69
C ASP A 106 0.82 17.23 11.28
N GLY A 107 1.92 16.80 10.65
CA GLY A 107 1.95 16.32 9.28
C GLY A 107 1.39 14.91 9.11
N ILE A 108 0.68 14.66 8.00
CA ILE A 108 0.10 13.33 7.69
C ILE A 108 1.16 12.25 7.41
N LEU A 109 2.44 12.59 7.26
CA LEU A 109 3.60 11.69 7.20
C LEU A 109 4.55 11.87 8.39
N GLY A 110 4.18 12.69 9.38
CA GLY A 110 4.93 12.87 10.62
C GLY A 110 4.88 11.65 11.55
N ILE A 111 5.81 11.62 12.49
CA ILE A 111 6.08 10.48 13.39
C ILE A 111 4.81 10.03 14.13
N GLU A 112 4.07 10.96 14.75
CA GLU A 112 2.83 10.64 15.47
C GLU A 112 1.74 10.08 14.54
N ALA A 113 1.49 10.71 13.39
CA ALA A 113 0.46 10.30 12.46
C ALA A 113 0.76 8.95 11.78
N VAL A 114 2.02 8.66 11.45
CA VAL A 114 2.42 7.37 10.88
C VAL A 114 2.39 6.28 11.96
N SER A 115 3.01 6.52 13.13
CA SER A 115 3.04 5.52 14.21
C SER A 115 1.63 5.17 14.71
N GLN A 116 0.73 6.16 14.85
CA GLN A 116 -0.65 5.91 15.25
C GLN A 116 -1.38 5.02 14.24
N ARG A 117 -1.27 5.29 12.93
CA ARG A 117 -1.92 4.44 11.92
C ARG A 117 -1.39 3.00 11.89
N ILE A 118 -0.11 2.79 12.18
CA ILE A 118 0.48 1.44 12.29
C ILE A 118 -0.11 0.70 13.50
N VAL A 119 -0.23 1.37 14.64
CA VAL A 119 -0.82 0.81 15.87
C VAL A 119 -2.31 0.55 15.72
N ASP A 120 -3.08 1.52 15.22
CA ASP A 120 -4.51 1.37 14.93
C ASP A 120 -4.75 0.19 13.98
N PHE A 121 -3.88 0.01 12.97
CA PHE A 121 -3.95 -1.13 12.06
C PHE A 121 -3.67 -2.45 12.78
N ALA A 122 -2.63 -2.52 13.61
CA ALA A 122 -2.28 -3.71 14.41
C ALA A 122 -3.39 -4.12 15.38
N ILE A 123 -4.03 -3.14 16.04
CA ILE A 123 -5.19 -3.35 16.93
C ILE A 123 -6.39 -3.82 16.10
N ALA A 124 -6.67 -3.19 14.96
CA ALA A 124 -7.81 -3.55 14.11
C ALA A 124 -7.68 -4.96 13.51
N ILE A 125 -6.49 -5.38 13.02
CA ILE A 125 -6.28 -6.73 12.46
C ILE A 125 -6.26 -7.84 13.51
N SER A 126 -5.88 -7.53 14.75
CA SER A 126 -5.91 -8.50 15.86
C SER A 126 -7.29 -8.67 16.48
N GLY A 127 -8.20 -7.71 16.24
CA GLY A 127 -9.52 -7.64 16.87
C GLY A 127 -9.48 -7.03 18.27
N GLY A 128 -8.46 -6.21 18.58
CA GLY A 128 -8.20 -5.71 19.94
C GLY A 128 -7.63 -6.75 20.91
N ASP A 129 -7.20 -7.90 20.39
CA ASP A 129 -6.74 -9.03 21.18
C ASP A 129 -5.29 -8.86 21.65
N LYS A 130 -5.13 -8.37 22.89
CA LYS A 130 -3.82 -8.21 23.55
C LYS A 130 -3.00 -9.51 23.64
N SER A 131 -3.61 -10.69 23.60
CA SER A 131 -2.84 -11.95 23.60
C SER A 131 -1.99 -12.14 22.33
N LYS A 132 -2.26 -11.36 21.27
CA LYS A 132 -1.48 -11.34 20.03
C LYS A 132 -0.36 -10.28 20.04
N LEU A 133 -0.18 -9.50 21.11
CA LEU A 133 0.72 -8.35 21.14
C LEU A 133 2.16 -8.68 20.71
N ASP A 134 2.75 -9.77 21.21
CA ASP A 134 4.10 -10.17 20.82
C ASP A 134 4.20 -10.57 19.34
N THR A 135 3.13 -11.14 18.77
CA THR A 135 3.03 -11.42 17.34
C THR A 135 2.94 -10.13 16.53
N LEU A 136 2.22 -9.12 17.02
CA LEU A 136 2.13 -7.80 16.39
C LEU A 136 3.47 -7.05 16.45
N ARG A 137 4.11 -6.98 17.62
CA ARG A 137 5.47 -6.40 17.81
C ARG A 137 6.46 -7.03 16.84
N LYS A 138 6.50 -8.37 16.78
CA LYS A 138 7.37 -9.12 15.85
C LYS A 138 7.05 -8.82 14.38
N ALA A 139 5.79 -8.81 13.98
CA ALA A 139 5.40 -8.53 12.60
C ALA A 139 5.76 -7.10 12.15
N ILE A 140 5.69 -6.13 13.07
CA ILE A 140 6.11 -4.75 12.84
C ILE A 140 7.63 -4.67 12.70
N ASP A 141 8.39 -5.25 13.64
CA ASP A 141 9.86 -5.33 13.60
C ASP A 141 10.38 -6.02 12.31
N ASP A 142 9.82 -7.18 11.95
CA ASP A 142 10.11 -7.86 10.68
C ASP A 142 9.82 -6.96 9.46
N GLY A 143 8.73 -6.17 9.51
CA GLY A 143 8.34 -5.23 8.46
C GLY A 143 9.32 -4.04 8.32
N PHE A 144 9.76 -3.44 9.42
CA PHE A 144 10.76 -2.37 9.40
C PHE A 144 12.13 -2.89 8.94
N LYS A 145 12.55 -4.08 9.38
CA LYS A 145 13.78 -4.75 8.90
C LYS A 145 13.72 -5.08 7.40
N ALA A 146 12.56 -5.50 6.90
CA ALA A 146 12.36 -5.70 5.46
C ALA A 146 12.49 -4.38 4.67
N ALA A 147 11.90 -3.29 5.18
CA ALA A 147 12.02 -1.96 4.57
C ALA A 147 13.48 -1.47 4.57
N GLU A 148 14.20 -1.60 5.69
CA GLU A 148 15.62 -1.26 5.80
C GLU A 148 16.47 -1.99 4.74
N LYS A 149 16.27 -3.31 4.61
CA LYS A 149 16.96 -4.13 3.62
C LYS A 149 16.63 -3.75 2.18
N MET A 150 15.39 -3.35 1.90
CA MET A 150 14.96 -2.94 0.54
C MET A 150 15.50 -1.56 0.14
N LEU A 151 15.68 -0.65 1.11
CA LEU A 151 16.11 0.73 0.87
C LEU A 151 17.62 0.95 1.07
N GLY A 152 18.34 -0.03 1.65
CA GLY A 152 19.77 0.07 1.97
C GLY A 152 20.05 0.84 3.26
N GLY A 153 19.05 0.96 4.14
CA GLY A 153 19.07 1.76 5.36
C GLY A 153 17.74 2.48 5.58
N LEU A 154 17.40 2.79 6.83
CA LEU A 154 16.28 3.66 7.17
C LEU A 154 16.76 5.07 7.57
N PRO A 155 16.10 6.14 7.11
CA PRO A 155 16.36 7.49 7.60
C PRO A 155 15.90 7.63 9.05
N GLU A 156 16.42 8.61 9.78
CA GLU A 156 16.21 8.73 11.23
C GLU A 156 14.73 8.85 11.62
N ILE A 157 13.96 9.65 10.88
CA ILE A 157 12.50 9.77 11.04
C ILE A 157 11.75 8.43 10.98
N SER A 158 12.24 7.46 10.21
CA SER A 158 11.65 6.12 10.16
C SER A 158 11.99 5.28 11.39
N LYS A 159 13.17 5.48 11.99
CA LYS A 159 13.55 4.84 13.27
C LYS A 159 12.81 5.46 14.45
N GLU A 160 12.68 6.78 14.47
CA GLU A 160 11.85 7.51 15.43
C GLU A 160 10.38 7.04 15.34
N THR A 161 9.85 6.86 14.12
CA THR A 161 8.52 6.26 13.89
C THR A 161 8.44 4.83 14.44
N TYR A 162 9.45 3.98 14.23
CA TYR A 162 9.50 2.63 14.80
C TYR A 162 9.47 2.64 16.33
N ASN A 163 10.35 3.44 16.96
CA ASN A 163 10.40 3.58 18.41
C ASN A 163 9.03 4.03 18.95
N ARG A 164 8.42 5.02 18.29
CA ARG A 164 7.12 5.55 18.67
C ARG A 164 5.97 4.56 18.51
N VAL A 165 6.03 3.66 17.52
CA VAL A 165 5.10 2.52 17.42
C VAL A 165 5.24 1.59 18.63
N MET A 166 6.47 1.26 19.03
CA MET A 166 6.69 0.38 20.18
C MET A 166 6.21 1.02 21.50
N GLU A 167 6.51 2.29 21.74
CA GLU A 167 5.96 3.03 22.90
C GLU A 167 4.43 3.00 22.97
N LYS A 168 3.75 3.20 21.83
CA LYS A 168 2.29 3.17 21.74
C LYS A 168 1.72 1.76 21.95
N LEU A 169 2.44 0.70 21.52
CA LEU A 169 2.08 -0.69 21.83
C LEU A 169 2.27 -1.03 23.30
N ASP A 170 3.32 -0.51 23.94
CA ASP A 170 3.56 -0.67 25.38
C ASP A 170 2.50 0.07 26.22
N ALA A 171 2.10 1.27 25.79
CA ALA A 171 0.98 2.01 26.38
C ALA A 171 -0.34 1.24 26.24
N TRP A 172 -0.63 0.72 25.04
CA TRP A 172 -1.80 -0.12 24.79
C TRP A 172 -1.79 -1.38 25.67
N GLU A 173 -0.63 -2.03 25.86
CA GLU A 173 -0.47 -3.17 26.77
C GLU A 173 -0.91 -2.83 28.20
N ARG A 174 -0.41 -1.71 28.74
CA ARG A 174 -0.78 -1.18 30.07
C ARG A 174 -2.24 -0.74 30.16
N GLY A 175 -2.88 -0.40 29.04
CA GLY A 175 -4.28 0.04 28.98
C GLY A 175 -4.45 1.56 29.10
N GLU A 176 -3.44 2.31 28.64
CA GLU A 176 -3.45 3.77 28.47
C GLU A 176 -4.16 4.19 27.16
#